data_AF-A0AAV5E8R2-F1
#
_entry.id   AF-A0AAV5E8R2-F1
#
_cell.length_a   1.000
_cell.length_b   1.000
_cell.length_c   1.000
_cell.angle_alpha   90.00
_cell.angle_beta   90.00
_cell.angle_gamma   90.00
#
_symmetry.space_group_name_H-M   'P 1'
#
loop_
_entity.id
_entity.type
_entity.pdbx_description
1 polymer ?
#
loop_
_entity_poly.entity_id
_entity_poly.type
_entity_poly.pdbx_seq_one_letter_code
_entity_poly.pdbx_strand_id
1 'polypeptide(L)'
;MDLQGRNRGRAGIVPSIFCYCACVAVVAAGAGGDEYAKHKDPKQPLNTRIDDLLRRMTLAEKIGQMSQIERVNATAEVMRKYSIGSVLSGGGSVPSPNAAAPEWVKMVNEIQRGAMSSRLGIPMLYGIDAVHGHNNVYKATIFPHNVGLGCTR
;
A
#
# COMPACT_ATOMS: atom_id res chain seq x y z
N MET A 1 16.81 62.18 -71.86
CA MET A 1 17.54 61.85 -70.64
C MET A 1 16.48 61.35 -69.67
N ASP A 2 16.16 60.07 -69.52
CA ASP A 2 16.79 58.77 -69.79
C ASP A 2 15.63 57.77 -70.10
N LEU A 3 15.59 56.93 -71.15
CA LEU A 3 16.32 55.66 -71.40
C LEU A 3 16.39 54.80 -70.11
N GLN A 4 15.83 53.59 -69.94
CA GLN A 4 15.44 52.44 -70.76
C GLN A 4 14.42 51.63 -69.92
N GLY A 5 13.33 51.05 -70.44
CA GLY A 5 13.27 49.73 -71.12
C GLY A 5 12.09 48.93 -70.50
N ARG A 6 10.94 48.76 -71.18
CA ARG A 6 10.57 47.58 -72.01
C ARG A 6 10.95 46.25 -71.33
N ASN A 7 10.09 45.22 -71.15
CA ASN A 7 8.78 44.90 -71.72
C ASN A 7 8.27 43.58 -71.10
N ARG A 8 6.94 43.37 -71.08
CA ARG A 8 6.19 42.08 -71.13
C ARG A 8 6.28 41.15 -69.90
N GLY A 9 5.20 40.58 -69.36
CA GLY A 9 3.79 40.56 -69.75
C GLY A 9 3.03 39.49 -68.96
N ARG A 10 1.68 39.53 -69.07
CA ARG A 10 0.68 38.47 -68.79
C ARG A 10 0.55 37.98 -67.33
N ALA A 11 -0.52 38.33 -66.62
CA ALA A 11 -1.89 37.80 -66.69
C ALA A 11 -2.13 36.60 -65.75
N GLY A 12 -3.06 36.78 -64.82
CA GLY A 12 -4.03 35.73 -64.48
C GLY A 12 -3.93 35.03 -63.13
N ILE A 13 -5.00 35.23 -62.34
CA ILE A 13 -5.77 34.22 -61.61
C ILE A 13 -5.26 33.76 -60.22
N VAL A 14 -6.00 34.22 -59.22
CA VAL A 14 -6.11 33.72 -57.84
C VAL A 14 -6.89 32.39 -57.85
N PRO A 15 -6.53 31.40 -57.01
CA PRO A 15 -7.49 31.01 -55.99
C PRO A 15 -6.87 30.66 -54.62
N SER A 16 -7.62 31.07 -53.61
CA SER A 16 -7.65 30.67 -52.20
C SER A 16 -7.14 29.26 -51.88
N ILE A 17 -6.21 29.17 -50.93
CA ILE A 17 -6.03 27.99 -50.07
C ILE A 17 -6.03 28.47 -48.62
N PHE A 18 -7.23 28.42 -48.03
CA PHE A 18 -7.44 28.37 -46.59
C PHE A 18 -7.25 26.89 -46.21
N CYS A 19 -6.15 26.51 -45.57
CA CYS A 19 -5.98 25.15 -45.04
C CYS A 19 -5.49 25.21 -43.59
N TYR A 20 -6.49 25.39 -42.74
CA TYR A 20 -6.70 24.85 -41.40
C TYR A 20 -5.49 24.36 -40.58
N CYS A 21 -5.33 25.03 -39.44
CA CYS A 21 -4.60 24.63 -38.25
C CYS A 21 -5.00 23.23 -37.76
N ALA A 22 -4.05 22.34 -37.51
CA ALA A 22 -4.27 21.14 -36.70
C ALA A 22 -2.98 20.79 -35.94
N CYS A 23 -2.84 21.37 -34.74
CA CYS A 23 -1.94 20.90 -33.71
C CYS A 23 -2.27 19.43 -33.39
N VAL A 24 -1.40 18.49 -33.75
CA VAL A 24 -1.47 17.12 -33.25
C VAL A 24 -0.94 17.15 -31.81
N ALA A 25 -1.85 17.41 -30.87
CA ALA A 25 -1.61 17.11 -29.46
C ALA A 25 -1.55 15.58 -29.32
N VAL A 26 -0.37 15.05 -29.01
CA VAL A 26 -0.21 13.66 -28.58
C VAL A 26 -0.83 13.56 -27.19
N VAL A 27 -2.12 13.24 -27.13
CA VAL A 27 -2.77 12.80 -25.90
C VAL A 27 -2.35 11.35 -25.69
N ALA A 28 -1.30 11.14 -24.90
CA ALA A 28 -1.05 9.83 -24.31
C ALA A 28 -2.18 9.56 -23.30
N ALA A 29 -3.26 8.97 -23.79
CA ALA A 29 -4.27 8.34 -22.95
C ALA A 29 -3.62 7.13 -22.28
N GLY A 30 -3.06 7.35 -21.09
CA GLY A 30 -2.69 6.28 -20.18
C GLY A 30 -3.96 5.58 -19.73
N ALA A 31 -4.32 4.51 -20.41
CA ALA A 31 -5.42 3.63 -20.04
C ALA A 31 -5.20 3.14 -18.60
N GLY A 32 -6.14 3.48 -17.72
CA GLY A 32 -6.27 2.88 -16.40
C GLY A 32 -6.70 1.42 -16.53
N GLY A 33 -5.76 0.55 -16.90
CA GLY A 33 -5.81 -0.85 -16.51
C GLY A 33 -5.09 -0.99 -15.18
N ASP A 34 -5.66 -1.72 -14.23
CA ASP A 34 -4.92 -2.15 -13.05
C ASP A 34 -3.67 -2.90 -13.52
N GLU A 35 -2.54 -2.20 -13.49
CA GLU A 35 -1.23 -2.78 -13.83
C GLU A 35 -1.04 -4.03 -12.97
N TYR A 36 -0.69 -5.16 -13.61
CA TYR A 36 -0.49 -6.43 -12.93
C TYR A 36 0.43 -6.26 -11.71
N ALA A 37 -0.17 -6.38 -10.53
CA ALA A 37 0.48 -6.15 -9.25
C ALA A 37 1.29 -7.37 -8.82
N LYS A 38 2.57 -7.44 -9.22
CA LYS A 38 3.47 -8.56 -8.92
C LYS A 38 3.52 -8.91 -7.44
N HIS A 39 3.46 -7.92 -6.54
CA HIS A 39 3.46 -8.15 -5.10
C HIS A 39 2.28 -9.01 -4.59
N LYS A 40 1.15 -9.04 -5.32
CA LYS A 40 -0.02 -9.86 -5.00
C LYS A 40 0.05 -11.28 -5.56
N ASP A 41 0.97 -11.56 -6.50
CA ASP A 41 1.12 -12.91 -7.05
C ASP A 41 2.03 -13.78 -6.16
N PRO A 42 1.50 -14.84 -5.51
CA PRO A 42 2.29 -15.71 -4.66
C PRO A 42 3.33 -16.55 -5.42
N LYS A 43 3.25 -16.65 -6.75
CA LYS A 43 4.20 -17.39 -7.59
C LYS A 43 5.45 -16.60 -7.93
N GLN A 44 5.44 -15.27 -7.73
CA GLN A 44 6.60 -14.43 -7.97
C GLN A 44 7.66 -14.61 -6.86
N PRO A 45 8.97 -14.52 -7.18
CA PRO A 45 10.02 -14.55 -6.17
C PRO A 45 9.81 -13.49 -5.09
N LEU A 46 10.18 -13.80 -3.85
CA LEU A 46 9.96 -12.91 -2.70
C LEU A 46 10.51 -11.49 -2.94
N ASN A 47 11.76 -11.36 -3.37
CA ASN A 47 12.38 -10.05 -3.61
C ASN A 47 11.67 -9.27 -4.72
N THR A 48 11.18 -9.95 -5.77
CA THR A 48 10.37 -9.32 -6.82
C THR A 48 9.08 -8.72 -6.26
N ARG A 49 8.43 -9.42 -5.33
CA ARG A 49 7.21 -8.95 -4.66
C ARG A 49 7.50 -7.76 -3.74
N ILE A 50 8.62 -7.80 -3.01
CA ILE A 50 9.08 -6.71 -2.14
C ILE A 50 9.38 -5.45 -2.96
N ASP A 51 10.17 -5.59 -4.03
CA ASP A 51 10.58 -4.46 -4.87
C ASP A 51 9.37 -3.80 -5.57
N ASP A 52 8.44 -4.61 -6.10
CA ASP A 52 7.20 -4.10 -6.70
C ASP A 52 6.34 -3.35 -5.66
N LEU A 53 6.19 -3.91 -4.45
CA LEU A 53 5.43 -3.26 -3.39
C LEU A 53 6.07 -1.94 -2.95
N LEU A 54 7.38 -1.94 -2.64
CA LEU A 54 8.10 -0.76 -2.15
C LEU A 54 8.09 0.41 -3.15
N ARG A 55 8.08 0.11 -4.45
CA ARG A 55 7.95 1.11 -5.53
C ARG A 55 6.56 1.72 -5.61
N ARG A 56 5.51 0.95 -5.25
CA ARG A 56 4.12 1.40 -5.24
C ARG A 56 3.76 2.17 -3.97
N MET A 57 4.56 2.10 -2.91
CA MET A 57 4.31 2.78 -1.64
C MET A 57 4.70 4.26 -1.66
N THR A 58 3.80 5.09 -1.17
CA THR A 58 4.07 6.47 -0.74
C THR A 58 4.98 6.48 0.49
N LEU A 59 5.58 7.64 0.79
CA LEU A 59 6.36 7.81 2.01
C LEU A 59 5.51 7.56 3.28
N ALA A 60 4.26 8.02 3.29
CA ALA A 60 3.35 7.82 4.42
C ALA A 60 3.08 6.32 4.67
N GLU A 61 2.86 5.53 3.62
CA GLU A 61 2.70 4.07 3.76
C GLU A 61 3.98 3.39 4.27
N LYS A 62 5.17 3.86 3.87
CA LYS A 62 6.44 3.32 4.38
C LYS A 62 6.61 3.59 5.87
N ILE A 63 6.30 4.82 6.31
CA ILE A 63 6.30 5.20 7.72
C ILE A 63 5.26 4.37 8.49
N GLY A 64 4.06 4.19 7.93
CA GLY A 64 3.02 3.34 8.48
C GLY A 64 3.50 1.91 8.71
N GLN A 65 4.20 1.31 7.75
CA GLN A 65 4.77 -0.03 7.88
C GLN A 65 5.83 -0.15 8.98
N MET A 66 6.57 0.94 9.27
CA MET A 66 7.55 0.99 10.36
C MET A 66 6.91 1.27 11.73
N SER A 67 5.59 1.44 11.79
CA SER A 67 4.87 1.80 13.01
C SER A 67 4.16 0.59 13.60
N GLN A 68 4.45 0.30 14.87
CA GLN A 68 3.74 -0.66 15.69
C GLN A 68 2.93 0.08 16.78
N ILE A 69 1.63 -0.16 16.84
CA ILE A 69 0.74 0.50 17.82
C ILE A 69 0.10 -0.49 18.79
N GLU A 70 -0.34 -0.01 19.95
CA GLU A 70 -1.09 -0.81 20.91
C GLU A 70 -2.54 -1.02 20.44
N ARG A 71 -3.09 -2.23 20.65
CA ARG A 71 -4.43 -2.65 20.18
C ARG A 71 -5.58 -1.74 20.60
N VAL A 72 -5.49 -1.01 21.71
CA VAL A 72 -6.53 -0.07 22.17
C VAL A 72 -6.68 1.11 21.23
N ASN A 73 -5.64 1.42 20.46
CA ASN A 73 -5.61 2.48 19.47
C ASN A 73 -5.86 1.97 18.03
N ALA A 74 -5.92 0.66 17.83
CA ALA A 74 -5.96 0.01 16.52
C ALA A 74 -7.38 -0.13 15.94
N THR A 75 -8.11 0.98 15.77
CA THR A 75 -9.41 0.92 15.08
C THR A 75 -9.24 0.62 13.59
N ALA A 76 -10.24 0.01 12.95
CA ALA A 76 -10.18 -0.28 11.52
C ALA A 76 -9.92 0.98 10.66
N GLU A 77 -10.42 2.14 11.09
CA GLU A 77 -10.15 3.42 10.45
C GLU A 77 -8.69 3.85 10.60
N VAL A 78 -8.11 3.75 11.80
CA VAL A 78 -6.69 4.06 12.05
C VAL A 78 -5.79 3.17 11.19
N MET A 79 -6.07 1.86 11.16
CA MET A 79 -5.33 0.91 10.35
C MET A 79 -5.39 1.26 8.86
N ARG A 80 -6.58 1.58 8.34
CA ARG A 80 -6.76 1.96 6.92
C ARG A 80 -6.07 3.28 6.59
N LYS A 81 -6.29 4.32 7.41
CA LYS A 81 -5.86 5.69 7.16
C LYS A 81 -4.35 5.85 7.19
N TYR A 82 -3.70 5.21 8.16
CA TYR A 82 -2.26 5.37 8.39
C TYR A 82 -1.42 4.20 7.89
N SER A 83 -2.04 3.18 7.28
CA SER A 83 -1.34 2.00 6.72
C SER A 83 -0.37 1.35 7.72
N ILE A 84 -0.84 1.23 8.97
CA ILE A 84 -0.08 0.73 10.12
C ILE A 84 0.40 -0.70 9.83
N GLY A 85 1.72 -0.93 9.99
CA GLY A 85 2.36 -2.20 9.70
C GLY A 85 2.19 -3.25 10.80
N SER A 86 2.06 -2.82 12.06
CA SER A 86 1.93 -3.76 13.16
C SER A 86 1.06 -3.25 14.31
N VAL A 87 0.44 -4.21 15.00
CA VAL A 87 -0.31 -3.98 16.24
C VAL A 87 0.21 -4.95 17.29
N LEU A 88 0.24 -4.56 18.57
CA LEU A 88 0.51 -5.47 19.67
C LEU A 88 -0.56 -5.45 20.75
N SER A 89 -0.62 -6.53 21.52
CA SER A 89 -1.16 -6.54 22.88
C SER A 89 -0.01 -6.54 23.88
N GLY A 90 0.14 -5.47 24.65
CA GLY A 90 1.03 -5.48 25.81
C GLY A 90 0.53 -6.40 26.93
N GLY A 91 1.34 -6.60 27.98
CA GLY A 91 0.94 -7.39 29.15
C GLY A 91 -0.40 -6.94 29.75
N GLY A 92 -1.38 -7.86 29.82
CA GLY A 92 -2.72 -7.58 30.32
C GLY A 92 -3.64 -6.82 29.36
N SER A 93 -3.17 -6.40 28.18
CA SER A 93 -4.00 -5.79 27.14
C SER A 93 -4.79 -6.86 26.39
N VAL A 94 -5.97 -7.18 26.92
CA VAL A 94 -6.84 -8.25 26.44
C VAL A 94 -8.12 -7.69 25.79
N PRO A 95 -8.82 -8.47 24.93
CA PRO A 95 -10.11 -8.04 24.35
C PRO A 95 -11.19 -7.77 25.41
N SER A 96 -11.25 -8.62 26.43
CA SER A 96 -12.26 -8.65 27.49
C SER A 96 -11.71 -9.44 28.70
N PRO A 97 -12.28 -9.29 29.91
CA PRO A 97 -11.94 -10.15 31.04
C PRO A 97 -12.17 -11.63 30.70
N ASN A 98 -11.17 -12.48 31.00
CA ASN A 98 -11.20 -13.92 30.69
C ASN A 98 -11.40 -14.26 29.20
N ALA A 99 -10.92 -13.39 28.29
CA ALA A 99 -11.01 -13.61 26.85
C ALA A 99 -10.36 -14.94 26.42
N ALA A 100 -11.18 -15.84 25.88
CA ALA A 100 -10.72 -17.11 25.31
C ALA A 100 -10.29 -16.94 23.84
N ALA A 101 -9.69 -17.97 23.25
CA ALA A 101 -9.14 -17.92 21.89
C ALA A 101 -10.09 -17.35 20.81
N PRO A 102 -11.41 -17.67 20.77
CA PRO A 102 -12.30 -17.10 19.75
C PRO A 102 -12.43 -15.57 19.80
N GLU A 103 -12.36 -14.96 20.98
CA GLU A 103 -12.45 -13.51 21.14
C GLU A 103 -11.20 -12.80 20.62
N TRP A 104 -10.02 -13.40 20.87
CA TRP A 104 -8.75 -12.94 20.29
C TRP A 104 -8.76 -13.02 18.76
N VAL A 105 -9.17 -14.16 18.21
CA VAL A 105 -9.28 -14.35 16.76
C VAL A 105 -10.23 -13.32 16.14
N LYS A 106 -11.39 -13.08 16.77
CA LYS A 106 -12.36 -12.08 16.32
C LYS A 106 -11.75 -10.67 16.29
N MET A 107 -11.13 -10.25 17.40
CA MET A 107 -10.48 -8.94 17.50
C MET A 107 -9.38 -8.76 16.44
N VAL A 108 -8.47 -9.73 16.31
CA VAL A 108 -7.36 -9.66 15.34
C VAL A 108 -7.89 -9.59 13.90
N ASN A 109 -8.92 -10.38 13.57
CA ASN A 109 -9.56 -10.36 12.25
C ASN A 109 -10.27 -9.02 11.96
N GLU A 110 -10.87 -8.38 12.96
CA GLU A 110 -11.46 -7.04 12.83
C GLU A 110 -10.41 -5.98 12.49
N ILE A 111 -9.29 -5.98 13.21
CA ILE A 111 -8.16 -5.06 12.97
C ILE A 111 -7.55 -5.34 11.59
N GLN A 112 -7.34 -6.62 11.24
CA GLN A 112 -6.77 -7.02 9.97
C GLN A 112 -7.63 -6.59 8.78
N ARG A 113 -8.97 -6.69 8.88
CA ARG A 113 -9.88 -6.16 7.86
C ARG A 113 -9.68 -4.66 7.63
N GLY A 114 -9.38 -3.90 8.69
CA GLY A 114 -8.98 -2.50 8.57
C GLY A 114 -7.73 -2.30 7.72
N ALA A 115 -6.65 -3.02 8.04
CA ALA A 115 -5.38 -2.95 7.28
C ALA A 115 -5.55 -3.35 5.80
N MET A 116 -6.29 -4.43 5.54
CA MET A 116 -6.57 -4.94 4.20
C MET A 116 -7.43 -3.99 3.36
N SER A 117 -8.18 -3.07 3.99
CA SER A 117 -8.99 -2.05 3.30
C SER A 117 -8.20 -0.79 2.88
N SER A 118 -6.91 -0.73 3.18
CA SER A 118 -6.01 0.34 2.69
C SER A 118 -5.77 0.23 1.19
N ARG A 119 -5.21 1.28 0.58
CA ARG A 119 -4.97 1.37 -0.88
C ARG A 119 -4.18 0.18 -1.44
N LEU A 120 -3.12 -0.24 -0.74
CA LEU A 120 -2.30 -1.39 -1.14
C LEU A 120 -2.74 -2.70 -0.49
N GLY A 121 -3.59 -2.65 0.55
CA GLY A 121 -4.08 -3.84 1.25
C GLY A 121 -2.96 -4.67 1.86
N ILE A 122 -1.95 -4.03 2.45
CA ILE A 122 -0.83 -4.72 3.10
C ILE A 122 -1.32 -5.26 4.45
N PRO A 123 -1.20 -6.57 4.73
CA PRO A 123 -1.62 -7.15 6.00
C PRO A 123 -0.76 -6.63 7.16
N MET A 124 -1.37 -6.38 8.32
CA MET A 124 -0.60 -6.06 9.53
C MET A 124 -0.05 -7.34 10.18
N LEU A 125 1.06 -7.17 10.89
CA LEU A 125 1.62 -8.18 11.80
C LEU A 125 1.11 -7.93 13.23
N TYR A 126 0.64 -8.98 13.91
CA TYR A 126 0.18 -8.88 15.29
C TYR A 126 1.20 -9.45 16.28
N GLY A 127 1.65 -8.64 17.23
CA GLY A 127 2.63 -9.00 18.25
C GLY A 127 1.98 -9.28 19.62
N ILE A 128 2.58 -10.20 20.39
CA ILE A 128 2.21 -10.45 21.78
C ILE A 128 3.38 -11.09 22.56
N ASP A 129 3.44 -10.82 23.86
CA ASP A 129 4.44 -11.40 24.77
C ASP A 129 4.11 -12.85 25.19
N ALA A 130 4.14 -13.80 24.25
CA ALA A 130 3.93 -15.23 24.54
C ALA A 130 5.18 -15.91 25.15
N VAL A 131 5.69 -15.39 26.27
CA VAL A 131 7.03 -15.72 26.81
C VAL A 131 7.11 -16.98 27.68
N HIS A 132 5.98 -17.61 28.00
CA HIS A 132 5.92 -18.91 28.69
C HIS A 132 4.60 -19.62 28.37
N GLY A 133 4.32 -19.73 27.07
CA GLY A 133 2.97 -20.03 26.54
C GLY A 133 2.25 -18.75 26.14
N HIS A 134 1.04 -18.88 25.61
CA HIS A 134 0.20 -17.74 25.21
C HIS A 134 -0.47 -17.08 26.44
N ASN A 135 0.36 -16.61 27.37
CA ASN A 135 0.05 -16.26 28.75
C ASN A 135 -1.04 -15.17 28.95
N ASN A 136 -1.29 -14.30 27.98
CA ASN A 136 -2.38 -13.33 28.02
C ASN A 136 -3.76 -13.94 27.68
N VAL A 137 -3.83 -15.13 27.06
CA VAL A 137 -5.08 -15.78 26.68
C VAL A 137 -5.60 -16.60 27.84
N TYR A 138 -6.87 -16.39 28.20
CA TYR A 138 -7.50 -17.13 29.28
C TYR A 138 -7.51 -18.64 29.00
N LYS A 139 -7.09 -19.42 29.99
CA LYS A 139 -6.94 -20.89 29.92
C LYS A 139 -5.89 -21.41 28.93
N ALA A 140 -5.01 -20.57 28.39
CA ALA A 140 -3.85 -21.06 27.68
C ALA A 140 -2.94 -21.88 28.61
N THR A 141 -2.27 -22.89 28.08
CA THR A 141 -1.24 -23.63 28.83
C THR A 141 -0.12 -22.67 29.23
N ILE A 142 0.22 -22.69 30.51
CA ILE A 142 1.29 -21.88 31.09
C ILE A 142 2.49 -22.79 31.38
N PHE A 143 3.60 -22.52 30.71
CA PHE A 143 4.87 -23.23 30.94
C PHE A 143 5.65 -22.59 32.09
N PRO A 144 6.61 -23.31 32.70
CA PRO A 144 7.60 -22.70 33.59
C PRO A 144 8.34 -21.57 32.87
N HIS A 145 8.66 -20.49 33.60
CA HIS A 145 9.50 -19.42 33.06
C HIS A 145 10.90 -19.93 32.69
N ASN A 146 11.59 -19.17 31.82
CA ASN A 146 12.89 -19.54 31.24
C ASN A 146 13.94 -19.96 32.27
N VAL A 147 13.97 -19.36 33.47
CA VAL A 147 14.91 -19.78 34.53
C VAL A 147 14.66 -21.23 34.99
N GLY A 148 13.38 -21.62 35.14
CA GLY A 148 13.01 -23.00 35.49
C GLY A 148 13.26 -23.98 34.34
N LEU A 149 13.06 -23.53 33.10
CA LEU A 149 13.47 -24.31 31.92
C LEU A 149 14.99 -24.50 31.87
N GLY A 150 15.76 -23.47 32.24
CA GLY A 150 17.22 -23.54 32.36
C GLY A 150 17.69 -24.57 33.38
N CYS A 151 16.96 -24.77 34.48
CA CYS A 151 17.28 -25.79 35.49
C CYS A 151 16.94 -27.23 35.07
N THR A 152 16.38 -27.45 33.86
CA THR A 152 16.07 -28.81 33.43
C THR A 152 17.32 -29.61 33.08
N ARG A 153 18.42 -28.97 32.66
CA ARG A 153 19.76 -29.54 32.41
C ARG A 153 20.81 -28.43 32.53
#